data_AF-A0A939R6B3-F1
#
_entry.id   AF-A0A939R6B3-F1
#
_cell.length_a   1.000
_cell.length_b   1.000
_cell.length_c   1.000
_cell.angle_alpha   90.00
_cell.angle_beta   90.00
_cell.angle_gamma   90.00
#
_symmetry.space_group_name_H-M   'P 1'
#
loop_
_entity.id
_entity.type
_entity.pdbx_description
1 polymer ?
#
loop_
_entity_poly.entity_id
_entity_poly.type
_entity_poly.pdbx_seq_one_letter_code
_entity_poly.pdbx_strand_id
1 'polypeptide(L)'
;MGRLIVIGGGAAGMMAAAVAGAGGIETVLIEKNEKLGKKVYITGKGRCNLTNDCDVRDFLKNVVSNEKFLYSALYGFSPQATIDYFESIGLKTKIERGNRVFPVSDHSSDVNKYLEKAIK
;
A
#
# COMPACT_ATOMS: atom_id res chain seq x y z
N MET A 1 6.57 25.31 7.36
CA MET A 1 6.39 23.84 7.48
C MET A 1 4.91 23.54 7.66
N GLY A 2 4.35 22.66 6.83
CA GLY A 2 2.96 22.21 6.96
C GLY A 2 2.85 21.03 7.92
N ARG A 3 1.66 20.85 8.51
CA ARG A 3 1.27 19.65 9.27
C ARG A 3 0.23 18.87 8.48
N LEU A 4 0.29 17.55 8.51
CA LEU A 4 -0.68 16.67 7.87
C LEU A 4 -1.39 15.82 8.93
N ILE A 5 -2.72 15.77 8.88
CA ILE A 5 -3.51 14.82 9.65
C ILE A 5 -4.15 13.85 8.66
N VAL A 6 -3.87 12.56 8.81
CA VAL A 6 -4.46 11.48 8.03
C VAL A 6 -5.49 10.75 8.89
N ILE A 7 -6.72 10.63 8.40
CA ILE A 7 -7.81 9.94 9.10
C ILE A 7 -8.07 8.59 8.42
N GLY A 8 -7.83 7.51 9.16
CA GLY A 8 -8.00 6.12 8.74
C GLY A 8 -6.66 5.42 8.47
N GLY A 9 -6.32 4.45 9.32
CA GLY A 9 -5.14 3.60 9.26
C GLY A 9 -5.28 2.39 8.33
N GLY A 10 -5.99 2.53 7.21
CA GLY A 10 -6.02 1.53 6.15
C GLY A 10 -4.79 1.62 5.24
N ALA A 11 -4.74 0.82 4.17
CA ALA A 11 -3.61 0.83 3.23
C ALA A 11 -3.32 2.24 2.66
N ALA A 12 -4.36 2.95 2.21
CA ALA A 12 -4.21 4.31 1.67
C ALA A 12 -3.68 5.31 2.70
N GLY A 13 -4.24 5.33 3.92
CA GLY A 13 -3.83 6.29 4.94
C GLY A 13 -2.44 6.00 5.50
N MET A 14 -2.08 4.72 5.67
CA MET A 14 -0.73 4.34 6.07
C MET A 14 0.31 4.74 5.01
N MET A 15 0.03 4.50 3.72
CA MET A 15 0.90 4.95 2.62
C MET A 15 1.04 6.47 2.59
N ALA A 16 -0.08 7.21 2.70
CA ALA A 16 -0.05 8.67 2.71
C ALA A 16 0.78 9.22 3.89
N ALA A 17 0.63 8.63 5.08
CA ALA A 17 1.37 9.03 6.26
C ALA A 17 2.88 8.74 6.14
N ALA A 18 3.24 7.54 5.65
CA ALA A 18 4.62 7.14 5.45
C ALA A 18 5.34 8.03 4.42
N VAL A 19 4.71 8.27 3.26
CA VAL A 19 5.31 9.10 2.19
C VAL A 19 5.44 10.56 2.63
N ALA A 20 4.43 11.12 3.31
CA ALA A 20 4.50 12.49 3.82
C ALA A 20 5.57 12.66 4.90
N GLY A 21 5.66 11.71 5.85
CA GLY A 21 6.67 11.69 6.90
C GLY A 21 8.09 11.60 6.33
N ALA A 22 8.31 10.70 5.36
CA ALA A 22 9.59 10.59 4.65
C ALA A 22 9.97 11.88 3.90
N GLY A 23 8.98 12.67 3.46
CA GLY A 23 9.17 14.00 2.87
C GLY A 23 9.41 15.13 3.88
N GLY A 24 9.52 14.83 5.17
CA GLY A 24 9.77 15.82 6.23
C GLY A 24 8.52 16.59 6.71
N ILE A 25 7.32 16.11 6.37
CA ILE A 25 6.06 16.71 6.84
C ILE A 25 5.71 16.12 8.21
N GLU A 26 5.49 16.99 9.21
CA GLU A 26 4.96 16.58 10.52
C GLU A 26 3.57 15.96 10.33
N THR A 27 3.48 14.64 10.50
CA THR A 27 2.31 13.86 10.11
C THR A 27 1.73 13.09 11.28
N VAL A 28 0.41 13.17 11.47
CA VAL A 28 -0.35 12.42 12.47
C VAL A 28 -1.34 11.52 11.76
N LEU A 29 -1.28 10.21 12.00
CA LEU A 29 -2.26 9.23 11.52
C LEU A 29 -3.20 8.83 12.67
N ILE A 30 -4.51 8.94 12.45
CA ILE A 30 -5.55 8.59 13.42
C ILE A 30 -6.36 7.42 12.89
N GLU A 31 -6.51 6.36 13.69
CA GLU A 31 -7.31 5.18 13.38
C GLU A 31 -8.32 4.92 14.51
N LYS A 32 -9.54 4.50 14.13
CA LYS A 32 -10.63 4.22 15.08
C LYS A 32 -10.44 2.86 15.77
N ASN A 33 -9.93 1.88 15.05
CA ASN A 33 -9.71 0.52 15.54
C ASN A 33 -8.49 0.44 16.46
N GLU A 34 -8.40 -0.65 17.20
CA GLU A 34 -7.31 -0.94 18.13
C GLU A 34 -5.95 -1.19 17.45
N LYS A 35 -5.97 -1.43 16.13
CA LYS A 35 -4.80 -1.72 15.29
C LYS A 35 -4.96 -1.08 13.91
N LEU A 36 -3.84 -0.68 13.34
CA LEU A 36 -3.74 -0.27 11.94
C LEU A 36 -3.96 -1.47 11.01
N GLY A 37 -4.39 -1.21 9.78
CA GLY A 37 -4.45 -2.21 8.72
C GLY A 37 -5.38 -3.40 8.99
N LYS A 38 -6.42 -3.25 9.84
CA LYS A 38 -7.35 -4.35 10.20
C LYS A 38 -7.92 -5.08 8.98
N LYS A 39 -8.26 -4.35 7.91
CA LYS A 39 -8.67 -4.94 6.62
C LYS A 39 -7.53 -5.59 5.85
N VAL A 40 -6.31 -5.03 5.91
CA VAL A 40 -5.12 -5.59 5.25
C VAL A 40 -4.86 -7.02 5.75
N TYR A 41 -5.02 -7.25 7.05
CA TYR A 41 -4.86 -8.57 7.67
C TYR A 41 -5.70 -9.68 7.05
N ILE A 42 -6.89 -9.37 6.54
CA ILE A 42 -7.81 -10.39 6.01
C ILE A 42 -7.72 -10.53 4.48
N THR A 43 -7.03 -9.62 3.79
CA THR A 43 -6.87 -9.70 2.34
C THR A 43 -6.00 -10.91 1.94
N GLY A 44 -6.28 -11.48 0.76
CA GLY A 44 -5.49 -12.60 0.25
C GLY A 44 -5.48 -13.83 1.17
N LYS A 45 -6.55 -14.03 1.96
CA LYS A 45 -6.67 -15.10 2.98
C LYS A 45 -5.60 -15.01 4.07
N GLY A 46 -5.32 -13.82 4.59
CA GLY A 46 -4.30 -13.63 5.62
C GLY A 46 -2.92 -13.29 5.10
N ARG A 47 -2.70 -13.38 3.79
CA ARG A 47 -1.38 -13.23 3.15
C ARG A 47 -1.11 -11.83 2.62
N CYS A 48 -2.16 -11.04 2.40
CA CYS A 48 -2.13 -9.76 1.71
C CYS A 48 -1.70 -9.84 0.23
N ASN A 49 -2.68 -9.74 -0.67
CA ASN A 49 -2.41 -9.48 -2.08
C ASN A 49 -2.14 -7.98 -2.25
N LEU A 50 -0.86 -7.60 -2.28
CA LEU A 50 -0.37 -6.22 -2.23
C LEU A 50 -0.80 -5.41 -3.46
N THR A 51 -0.59 -5.99 -4.64
CA THR A 51 -0.85 -5.37 -5.95
C THR A 51 -0.90 -6.46 -7.03
N ASN A 52 -0.93 -6.06 -8.30
CA ASN A 52 -0.82 -6.95 -9.45
C ASN A 52 0.40 -6.56 -10.30
N ASP A 53 1.26 -7.52 -10.63
CA ASP A 53 2.41 -7.35 -11.51
C ASP A 53 1.95 -7.21 -12.97
N CYS A 54 1.62 -5.98 -13.35
CA CYS A 54 1.11 -5.62 -14.66
C CYS A 54 1.44 -4.15 -14.98
N ASP A 55 1.35 -3.79 -16.25
CA ASP A 55 1.45 -2.39 -16.64
C ASP A 55 0.20 -1.59 -16.24
N VAL A 56 0.30 -0.25 -16.27
CA VAL A 56 -0.80 0.65 -15.90
C VAL A 56 -2.04 0.44 -16.76
N ARG A 57 -1.89 0.13 -18.06
CA ARG A 57 -3.03 -0.07 -18.96
C ARG A 57 -3.79 -1.34 -18.62
N ASP A 58 -3.08 -2.42 -18.35
CA ASP A 58 -3.65 -3.69 -17.94
C ASP A 58 -4.28 -3.62 -16.54
N PHE A 59 -3.68 -2.86 -15.63
CA PHE A 59 -4.30 -2.56 -14.33
C PHE A 59 -5.65 -1.88 -14.52
N LEU A 60 -5.70 -0.82 -15.34
CA LEU A 60 -6.89 -0.02 -15.57
C LEU A 60 -8.05 -0.83 -16.19
N LYS A 61 -7.77 -1.77 -17.09
CA LYS A 61 -8.78 -2.70 -17.64
C LYS A 61 -9.51 -3.52 -16.56
N ASN A 62 -8.89 -3.71 -15.39
CA ASN A 62 -9.44 -4.45 -14.26
C ASN A 62 -10.10 -3.53 -13.21
N VAL A 63 -10.13 -2.22 -13.44
CA VAL A 63 -10.82 -1.25 -12.58
C VAL A 63 -12.29 -1.19 -12.99
N VAL A 64 -13.17 -1.69 -12.11
CA VAL A 64 -14.60 -1.87 -12.42
C VAL A 64 -15.35 -0.54 -12.68
N SER A 65 -14.91 0.56 -12.07
CA SER A 65 -15.55 1.86 -12.21
C SER A 65 -14.55 3.00 -12.20
N ASN A 66 -14.82 4.03 -13.02
CA ASN A 66 -14.06 5.27 -13.08
C ASN A 66 -12.54 5.09 -13.33
N GLU A 67 -12.14 4.16 -14.20
CA GLU A 67 -10.72 3.93 -14.56
C GLU A 67 -10.00 5.24 -14.94
N LYS A 68 -10.70 6.15 -15.64
CA LYS A 68 -10.12 7.42 -16.10
C LYS A 68 -9.67 8.33 -14.96
N PHE A 69 -10.32 8.24 -13.80
CA PHE A 69 -9.95 8.99 -12.61
C PHE A 69 -8.58 8.57 -12.06
N LEU A 70 -8.21 7.30 -12.24
CA LEU A 70 -6.97 6.74 -11.69
C LEU A 70 -5.75 6.95 -12.58
N TYR A 71 -5.89 7.47 -13.81
CA TYR A 71 -4.76 7.66 -14.73
C TYR A 71 -3.59 8.41 -14.08
N SER A 72 -3.85 9.59 -13.53
CA SER A 72 -2.78 10.41 -12.92
C SER A 72 -2.14 9.72 -11.74
N ALA A 73 -2.93 9.03 -10.91
CA ALA A 73 -2.43 8.33 -9.74
C ALA A 73 -1.56 7.13 -10.13
N LEU A 74 -1.99 6.32 -11.09
CA LEU A 74 -1.26 5.11 -11.51
C LEU A 74 -0.02 5.41 -12.35
N TYR A 75 0.01 6.52 -13.10
CA TYR A 75 1.25 6.95 -13.75
C TYR A 75 2.23 7.61 -12.77
N GLY A 76 1.74 8.21 -11.68
CA GLY A 76 2.59 8.75 -10.60
C GLY A 76 3.09 7.70 -9.61
N PHE A 77 2.30 6.65 -9.40
CA PHE A 77 2.62 5.53 -8.51
C PHE A 77 2.02 4.23 -9.07
N SER A 78 2.79 3.58 -9.94
CA SER A 78 2.35 2.39 -10.69
C SER A 78 2.30 1.12 -9.83
N PRO A 79 1.74 0.01 -10.35
CA PRO A 79 1.83 -1.27 -9.68
C PRO A 79 3.28 -1.69 -9.40
N GLN A 80 4.20 -1.47 -10.34
CA GLN A 80 5.64 -1.69 -10.13
C GLN A 80 6.21 -0.80 -9.03
N ALA A 81 5.88 0.50 -9.01
CA ALA A 81 6.32 1.41 -7.96
C ALA A 81 5.81 0.98 -6.57
N THR A 82 4.65 0.31 -6.51
CA THR A 82 4.15 -0.29 -5.27
C THR A 82 5.07 -1.42 -4.81
N ILE A 83 5.47 -2.32 -5.71
CA ILE A 83 6.41 -3.42 -5.40
C ILE A 83 7.75 -2.83 -4.92
N ASP A 84 8.29 -1.88 -5.68
CA ASP A 84 9.58 -1.23 -5.38
C ASP A 84 9.55 -0.52 -4.02
N TYR A 85 8.45 0.16 -3.70
CA TYR A 85 8.27 0.81 -2.40
C TYR A 85 8.35 -0.22 -1.26
N PHE A 86 7.61 -1.32 -1.34
CA PHE A 86 7.62 -2.35 -0.29
C PHE A 86 9.00 -3.01 -0.16
N GLU A 87 9.66 -3.30 -1.27
CA GLU A 87 11.05 -3.80 -1.27
C GLU A 87 12.01 -2.80 -0.62
N SER A 88 11.84 -1.50 -0.88
CA SER A 88 12.70 -0.43 -0.33
C SER A 88 12.61 -0.29 1.19
N ILE A 89 11.43 -0.57 1.77
CA ILE A 89 11.24 -0.57 3.24
C ILE A 89 11.60 -1.92 3.88
N GLY A 90 12.05 -2.89 3.08
CA GLY A 90 12.58 -4.18 3.54
C GLY A 90 11.60 -5.34 3.47
N LEU A 91 10.40 -5.16 2.91
CA LEU A 91 9.44 -6.24 2.71
C LEU A 91 9.72 -6.95 1.38
N LYS A 92 10.25 -8.17 1.44
CA LYS A 92 10.41 -9.01 0.26
C LYS A 92 9.08 -9.49 -0.29
N THR A 93 8.93 -9.42 -1.61
CA THR A 93 7.72 -9.77 -2.35
C THR A 93 7.94 -10.95 -3.30
N LYS A 94 6.86 -11.64 -3.66
CA LYS A 94 6.83 -12.72 -4.65
C LYS A 94 5.61 -12.58 -5.55
N ILE A 95 5.75 -13.00 -6.79
CA ILE A 95 4.67 -13.03 -7.77
C ILE A 95 4.12 -14.45 -7.85
N GLU A 96 2.80 -14.58 -7.75
CA GLU A 96 2.07 -15.85 -7.86
C GLU A 96 1.16 -15.85 -9.10
N ARG A 97 0.48 -16.99 -9.35
CA ARG A 97 -0.52 -17.15 -10.41
C ARG A 97 -1.48 -15.95 -10.52
N GLY A 98 -1.66 -15.48 -11.75
CA GLY A 98 -2.48 -14.32 -12.08
C GLY A 98 -1.80 -12.99 -11.74
N ASN A 99 -0.47 -12.97 -11.73
CA ASN A 99 0.38 -11.82 -11.42
C ASN A 99 0.10 -11.19 -10.05
N ARG A 100 -0.42 -11.98 -9.11
CA ARG A 100 -0.76 -11.48 -7.77
C ARG A 100 0.52 -11.39 -6.95
N VAL A 101 0.73 -10.24 -6.31
CA VAL A 101 1.93 -9.99 -5.53
C VAL A 101 1.65 -10.19 -4.04
N PHE A 102 2.46 -11.02 -3.39
CA PHE A 102 2.36 -11.35 -1.97
C PHE A 102 3.70 -11.06 -1.27
N PRO A 103 3.71 -10.86 0.06
CA PRO A 103 4.94 -10.93 0.83
C PRO A 103 5.50 -12.35 0.75
N VAL A 104 6.83 -12.49 0.73
CA VAL A 104 7.50 -13.80 0.70
C VAL A 104 7.06 -14.68 1.87
N SER A 105 6.83 -14.07 3.04
CA SER A 105 6.40 -14.74 4.28
C SER A 105 4.98 -15.28 4.26
N ASP A 106 4.14 -14.96 3.26
CA ASP A 106 2.71 -15.26 3.24
C ASP A 106 1.92 -14.69 4.44
N HIS A 107 2.46 -13.69 5.14
CA HIS A 107 1.80 -13.09 6.30
C HIS A 107 1.54 -11.60 6.11
N SER A 108 0.26 -11.24 6.07
CA SER A 108 -0.21 -9.84 6.05
C SER A 108 0.28 -9.00 7.24
N SER A 109 0.62 -9.66 8.36
CA SER A 109 1.23 -9.00 9.51
C SER A 109 2.57 -8.34 9.18
N ASP A 110 3.35 -8.91 8.25
CA ASP A 110 4.59 -8.28 7.83
C ASP A 110 4.32 -7.01 7.02
N VAL A 111 3.32 -7.03 6.13
CA VAL A 111 2.91 -5.83 5.38
C VAL A 111 2.57 -4.69 6.33
N ASN A 112 1.72 -4.94 7.32
CA ASN A 112 1.36 -3.93 8.31
C ASN A 112 2.56 -3.49 9.15
N LYS A 113 3.40 -4.43 9.61
CA LYS A 113 4.61 -4.12 10.39
C LYS A 113 5.56 -3.19 9.64
N TYR A 114 5.81 -3.44 8.35
CA TYR A 114 6.70 -2.62 7.55
C TYR A 114 6.09 -1.24 7.24
N LEU A 115 4.78 -1.16 6.98
CA LEU A 115 4.09 0.14 6.85
C LEU A 115 4.12 0.95 8.15
N GLU A 116 3.85 0.31 9.29
CA GLU A 116 3.93 0.94 10.60
C GLU A 116 5.34 1.45 10.91
N LYS A 117 6.37 0.70 10.52
CA LYS A 117 7.76 1.12 10.64
C LYS A 117 8.07 2.32 9.75
N ALA A 118 7.50 2.39 8.54
CA ALA A 118 7.71 3.49 7.61
C ALA A 118 7.02 4.80 8.03
N ILE A 119 6.05 4.75 8.94
CA ILE A 119 5.35 5.93 9.49
C ILE A 119 6.13 6.53 10.68
N LYS A 120 6.95 5.74 11.38
CA LYS A 120 7.70 6.15 12.57
C LYS A 120 9.09 6.65 12.21
#